data_AF-A0A2N2GHD6-F1
#
_entry.id   AF-A0A2N2GHD6-F1
#
_cell.length_a   1.000
_cell.length_b   1.000
_cell.length_c   1.000
_cell.angle_alpha   90.00
_cell.angle_beta   90.00
_cell.angle_gamma   90.00
#
_symmetry.space_group_name_H-M   'P 1'
#
loop_
_entity.id
_entity.type
_entity.pdbx_description
1 polymer ?
#
loop_
_entity_poly.entity_id
_entity_poly.type
_entity_poly.pdbx_seq_one_letter_code
_entity_poly.pdbx_strand_id
1 'polypeptide(L)'
;MPPCGGKSLFNLKIKRLNDRCPESIIRKECGMQTIVPGKENQHESLCEELLRERAAVLSRAGFAVEDALEMLTKVERQIEQKIEQLQLVQNADSHLPDANDQRSIFEEINSIIDQFNAVRQKAEIQYYYLIVTREALGLRRHETVQRLYRIPPKKKKMQAI
;
A
#
# COMPACT_ATOMS: atom_id res chain seq x y z
N MET A 1 23.72 10.57 31.85
CA MET A 1 22.30 10.90 32.12
C MET A 1 21.52 10.84 30.80
N PRO A 2 20.26 10.36 30.79
CA PRO A 2 19.67 9.58 29.69
C PRO A 2 18.99 10.43 28.60
N PRO A 3 18.75 9.87 27.39
CA PRO A 3 17.85 10.47 26.41
C PRO A 3 16.39 10.13 26.72
N CYS A 4 15.58 11.16 26.97
CA CYS A 4 14.13 11.07 27.11
C CYS A 4 13.48 10.76 25.75
N GLY A 5 12.67 9.70 25.73
CA GLY A 5 11.86 9.30 24.58
C GLY A 5 10.60 10.15 24.41
N GLY A 6 10.15 10.24 23.16
CA GLY A 6 8.83 10.75 22.79
C GLY A 6 8.08 9.70 21.98
N LYS A 7 7.32 8.85 22.66
CA LYS A 7 6.25 8.04 22.06
C LYS A 7 4.95 8.85 22.20
N SER A 8 4.30 9.18 21.09
CA SER A 8 2.99 9.85 21.05
C SER A 8 2.09 9.03 20.14
N LEU A 9 1.22 8.22 20.73
CA LEU A 9 -0.22 8.46 20.99
C LEU A 9 -1.10 7.79 19.91
N PHE A 10 -1.40 6.52 20.13
CA PHE A 10 -2.71 5.94 19.78
C PHE A 10 -3.08 4.93 20.86
N ASN A 11 -3.47 5.45 22.03
CA ASN A 11 -4.10 4.67 23.09
C ASN A 11 -5.61 4.71 22.85
N LEU A 12 -6.15 3.85 21.99
CA LEU A 12 -7.58 3.56 22.00
C LEU A 12 -7.83 2.40 22.97
N LYS A 13 -8.07 2.77 24.23
CA LYS A 13 -8.43 1.87 25.32
C LYS A 13 -9.87 1.39 25.12
N ILE A 14 -10.06 0.32 24.33
CA ILE A 14 -11.34 -0.39 24.29
C ILE A 14 -11.49 -1.16 25.60
N LYS A 15 -12.30 -0.63 26.51
CA LYS A 15 -12.76 -1.35 27.70
C LYS A 15 -13.53 -2.59 27.23
N ARG A 16 -13.04 -3.78 27.58
CA ARG A 16 -13.83 -5.02 27.47
C ARG A 16 -14.93 -4.97 28.53
N LEU A 17 -16.19 -4.91 28.09
CA LEU A 17 -17.32 -5.26 28.94
C LEU A 17 -17.31 -6.80 29.05
N ASN A 18 -17.05 -7.25 30.27
CA ASN A 18 -17.06 -8.64 30.67
C ASN A 18 -18.38 -8.88 31.39
N ASP A 19 -19.45 -9.12 30.64
CA ASP A 19 -20.73 -9.56 31.21
C ASP A 19 -20.80 -11.08 31.15
N ARG A 20 -20.60 -11.66 32.34
CA ARG A 20 -20.93 -13.04 32.69
C ARG A 20 -22.38 -13.34 32.30
N CYS A 21 -22.60 -14.33 31.45
CA CYS A 21 -23.88 -15.06 31.43
C CYS A 21 -23.70 -16.33 32.27
N PRO A 22 -24.45 -16.52 33.37
CA PRO A 22 -24.50 -17.78 34.08
C PRO A 22 -25.34 -18.80 33.29
N GLU A 23 -24.81 -20.01 33.17
CA GLU A 23 -25.57 -21.20 32.78
C GLU A 23 -26.76 -21.40 33.74
N SER A 24 -27.99 -21.36 33.22
CA SER A 24 -29.09 -22.18 33.76
C SER A 24 -30.27 -22.26 32.78
N ILE A 25 -30.50 -23.50 32.31
CA ILE A 25 -31.82 -24.13 32.16
C ILE A 25 -32.90 -23.32 31.43
N ILE A 26 -32.99 -23.51 30.12
CA ILE A 26 -34.27 -23.58 29.42
C ILE A 26 -34.25 -24.82 28.53
N ARG A 27 -34.76 -25.95 29.07
CA ARG A 27 -35.40 -26.98 28.25
C ARG A 27 -36.65 -26.34 27.66
N LYS A 28 -36.71 -26.20 26.34
CA LYS A 28 -37.94 -26.34 25.54
C LYS A 28 -37.56 -26.61 24.09
N GLU A 29 -38.05 -27.75 23.64
CA GLU A 29 -37.92 -28.34 22.32
C GLU A 29 -38.02 -27.30 21.18
N CYS A 30 -36.96 -27.20 20.38
CA CYS A 30 -37.06 -26.72 19.01
C CYS A 30 -36.66 -27.88 18.12
N GLY A 31 -37.62 -28.34 17.32
CA GLY A 31 -37.58 -29.61 16.61
C GLY A 31 -36.36 -29.80 15.74
N MET A 32 -36.02 -31.08 15.54
CA MET A 32 -35.07 -31.51 14.53
C MET A 32 -35.50 -30.96 13.17
N GLN A 33 -34.86 -29.88 12.72
CA GLN A 33 -34.89 -29.51 11.32
C GLN A 33 -34.04 -30.56 10.60
N THR A 34 -34.73 -31.50 9.97
CA THR A 34 -34.17 -32.29 8.88
C THR A 34 -33.63 -31.31 7.84
N ILE A 35 -32.31 -31.21 7.76
CA ILE A 35 -31.66 -30.41 6.75
C ILE A 35 -31.97 -31.06 5.40
N VAL A 36 -32.72 -30.35 4.56
CA VAL A 36 -33.08 -30.84 3.23
C VAL A 36 -31.85 -30.64 2.34
N PRO A 37 -31.29 -31.71 1.73
CA PRO A 37 -29.98 -31.68 1.04
C PRO A 37 -29.91 -30.73 -0.17
N GLY A 38 -31.06 -30.23 -0.66
CA GLY A 38 -31.10 -29.22 -1.73
C GLY A 38 -30.84 -27.77 -1.26
N LYS A 39 -31.04 -27.46 0.03
CA LYS A 39 -30.83 -26.12 0.59
C LYS A 39 -29.39 -25.86 1.01
N GLU A 40 -28.66 -26.92 1.39
CA GLU A 40 -27.22 -26.85 1.69
C GLU A 40 -26.42 -26.47 0.44
N ASN A 41 -26.70 -27.12 -0.71
CA ASN A 41 -26.12 -26.77 -2.00
C ASN A 41 -26.44 -25.31 -2.41
N GLN A 42 -27.68 -24.88 -2.11
CA GLN A 42 -28.17 -23.48 -2.13
C GLN A 42 -27.18 -22.50 -1.51
N HIS A 43 -26.98 -22.73 -0.22
CA HIS A 43 -26.22 -21.87 0.67
C HIS A 43 -24.71 -21.93 0.39
N GLU A 44 -24.18 -23.11 0.06
CA GLU A 44 -22.77 -23.29 -0.31
C GLU A 44 -22.42 -22.52 -1.59
N SER A 45 -23.26 -22.61 -2.63
CA SER A 45 -23.10 -21.84 -3.87
C SER A 45 -23.03 -20.33 -3.62
N LEU A 46 -23.92 -19.80 -2.77
CA LEU A 46 -23.93 -18.39 -2.41
C LEU A 46 -22.67 -17.98 -1.63
N CYS A 47 -22.20 -18.83 -0.70
CA CYS A 47 -20.95 -18.60 0.01
C CYS A 47 -19.75 -18.58 -0.94
N GLU A 48 -19.68 -19.49 -1.90
CA GLU A 48 -18.62 -19.53 -2.90
C GLU A 48 -18.62 -18.28 -3.79
N GLU A 49 -19.77 -17.85 -4.26
CA GLU A 49 -19.93 -16.62 -5.06
C GLU A 49 -19.41 -15.41 -4.28
N LEU A 50 -19.85 -15.25 -3.04
CA LEU A 50 -19.45 -14.14 -2.18
C LEU A 50 -17.94 -14.18 -1.86
N LEU A 51 -17.37 -15.36 -1.64
CA LEU A 51 -15.92 -15.51 -1.48
C LEU A 51 -15.16 -15.11 -2.75
N ARG A 52 -15.66 -15.50 -3.93
CA ARG A 52 -15.07 -15.14 -5.22
C ARG A 52 -15.13 -13.63 -5.46
N GLU A 53 -16.25 -12.99 -5.15
CA GLU A 53 -16.40 -11.54 -5.25
C GLU A 53 -15.41 -10.80 -4.35
N ARG A 54 -15.29 -11.23 -3.09
CA ARG A 54 -14.31 -10.67 -2.14
C ARG A 54 -12.87 -10.85 -2.63
N ALA A 55 -12.53 -12.03 -3.13
CA ALA A 55 -11.22 -12.30 -3.70
C ALA A 55 -10.94 -11.38 -4.90
N ALA A 56 -11.92 -11.20 -5.79
CA ALA A 56 -11.80 -10.32 -6.95
C ALA A 56 -11.60 -8.85 -6.54
N VAL A 57 -12.32 -8.36 -5.53
CA VAL A 57 -12.16 -7.00 -5.00
C VAL A 57 -10.75 -6.79 -4.44
N LEU A 58 -10.28 -7.72 -3.60
CA LEU A 58 -8.93 -7.65 -3.03
C LEU A 58 -7.84 -7.73 -4.10
N SER A 59 -8.01 -8.59 -5.10
CA SER A 59 -7.08 -8.74 -6.22
C SER A 59 -6.95 -7.44 -7.01
N ARG A 60 -8.07 -6.79 -7.36
CA ARG A 60 -8.03 -5.49 -8.06
C ARG A 60 -7.34 -4.41 -7.24
N ALA A 61 -7.61 -4.35 -5.93
CA ALA A 61 -6.95 -3.39 -5.05
C ALA A 61 -5.45 -3.65 -4.94
N GLY A 62 -5.02 -4.92 -4.86
CA GLY A 62 -3.61 -5.31 -4.86
C GLY A 62 -2.91 -4.91 -6.16
N PHE A 63 -3.49 -5.27 -7.31
CA PHE A 63 -2.94 -4.91 -8.63
C PHE A 63 -2.80 -3.40 -8.82
N ALA A 64 -3.76 -2.60 -8.36
CA ALA A 64 -3.65 -1.15 -8.44
C ALA A 64 -2.42 -0.59 -7.70
N VAL A 65 -1.99 -1.24 -6.60
CA VAL A 65 -0.76 -0.88 -5.90
C VAL A 65 0.47 -1.38 -6.67
N GLU A 66 0.43 -2.60 -7.21
CA GLU A 66 1.51 -3.19 -8.02
C GLU A 66 1.82 -2.35 -9.24
N ASP A 67 0.80 -1.95 -9.99
CA ASP A 67 0.93 -1.08 -11.17
C ASP A 67 1.59 0.25 -10.81
N ALA A 68 1.23 0.84 -9.68
CA ALA A 68 1.81 2.10 -9.20
C ALA A 68 3.27 1.93 -8.78
N LEU A 69 3.62 0.80 -8.13
CA LEU A 69 5.01 0.48 -7.78
C LEU A 69 5.86 0.18 -9.01
N GLU A 70 5.32 -0.53 -10.01
CA GLU A 70 6.01 -0.79 -11.27
C GLU A 70 6.30 0.53 -12.01
N MET A 71 5.33 1.45 -12.05
CA MET A 71 5.54 2.80 -12.58
C MET A 71 6.63 3.55 -11.82
N LEU A 72 6.69 3.45 -10.49
CA LEU A 72 7.77 4.05 -9.70
C LEU A 72 9.13 3.52 -10.11
N THR A 73 9.29 2.20 -10.27
CA THR A 73 10.54 1.58 -10.70
C THR A 73 10.95 2.07 -12.10
N LYS A 74 10.00 2.24 -13.02
CA LYS A 74 10.27 2.78 -14.37
C LYS A 74 10.78 4.22 -14.31
N VAL A 75 10.13 5.08 -13.53
CA VAL A 75 10.56 6.48 -13.38
C VAL A 75 11.88 6.57 -12.62
N GLU A 76 12.11 5.73 -11.62
CA GLU A 76 13.38 5.66 -10.90
C GLU A 76 14.55 5.34 -11.83
N ARG A 77 14.38 4.35 -12.71
CA ARG A 77 15.39 4.02 -13.73
C ARG A 77 15.65 5.19 -14.69
N GLN A 78 14.63 5.97 -15.05
CA GLN A 78 14.82 7.16 -15.89
C GLN A 78 15.65 8.23 -15.19
N ILE A 79 15.44 8.43 -13.88
CA ILE A 79 16.25 9.34 -13.06
C ILE A 79 17.70 8.87 -13.05
N GLU A 80 17.94 7.58 -12.78
CA GLU A 80 19.29 6.99 -12.75
C GLU A 80 20.03 7.18 -14.08
N GLN A 81 19.37 6.87 -15.20
CA GLN A 81 19.94 7.04 -16.55
C GLN A 81 20.31 8.49 -16.84
N LYS A 82 19.49 9.46 -16.42
CA LYS A 82 19.78 10.89 -16.62
C LYS A 82 20.91 11.38 -15.72
N ILE A 83 21.01 10.87 -14.50
CA ILE A 83 22.14 11.15 -13.60
C ILE A 83 23.44 10.60 -14.19
N GLU A 84 23.43 9.38 -14.72
CA GLU A 84 24.60 8.80 -15.41
C GLU A 84 25.04 9.64 -16.61
N GLN A 85 24.09 10.12 -17.42
CA GLN A 85 24.38 11.04 -18.53
C GLN A 85 25.05 12.34 -18.05
N LEU A 86 24.52 12.94 -16.98
CA LEU A 86 25.10 14.15 -16.40
C LEU A 86 26.55 13.92 -15.93
N GLN A 87 26.83 12.77 -15.30
CA GLN A 87 28.17 12.41 -14.85
C GLN A 87 29.13 12.20 -16.03
N LEU A 88 28.68 11.57 -17.11
CA LEU A 88 29.51 11.40 -18.32
C LEU A 88 29.90 12.75 -18.94
N VAL A 89 28.96 13.70 -19.03
CA VAL A 89 29.26 15.06 -19.53
C VAL A 89 30.25 15.77 -18.61
N GLN A 90 30.10 15.64 -17.29
CA GLN A 90 31.04 16.26 -16.33
C GLN A 90 32.46 15.66 -16.40
N ASN A 91 32.59 14.36 -16.68
CA ASN A 91 33.87 13.67 -16.71
C ASN A 91 34.60 13.77 -18.06
N ALA A 92 33.86 14.00 -19.15
CA ALA A 92 34.43 14.03 -20.50
C ALA A 92 35.15 15.35 -20.85
N ASP A 93 34.85 16.44 -20.15
CA ASP A 93 35.31 17.78 -20.54
C ASP A 93 36.33 18.41 -19.57
N SER A 94 37.59 18.41 -20.02
CA SER A 94 38.62 19.38 -19.62
C SER A 94 38.45 20.74 -20.33
N HIS A 95 37.33 20.94 -21.04
CA HIS A 95 36.94 22.18 -21.73
C HIS A 95 35.51 22.53 -21.28
N LEU A 96 35.38 23.55 -20.42
CA LEU A 96 34.16 24.05 -19.77
C LEU A 96 32.85 23.72 -20.55
N PRO A 97 32.03 22.74 -20.12
CA PRO A 97 30.70 22.55 -20.67
C PRO A 97 29.90 23.84 -20.46
N ASP A 98 29.11 24.23 -21.46
CA ASP A 98 28.25 25.41 -21.36
C ASP A 98 27.36 25.26 -20.12
N ALA A 99 27.44 26.22 -19.20
CA ALA A 99 26.66 26.23 -17.96
C ALA A 99 25.15 26.13 -18.24
N ASN A 100 24.73 26.49 -19.45
CA ASN A 100 23.36 26.35 -19.90
C ASN A 100 22.94 24.89 -20.12
N ASP A 101 23.80 24.05 -20.69
CA ASP A 101 23.51 22.64 -20.97
C ASP A 101 23.40 21.82 -19.68
N GLN A 102 24.28 22.08 -18.71
CA GLN A 102 24.20 21.44 -17.39
C GLN A 102 22.91 21.81 -16.67
N ARG A 103 22.52 23.09 -16.67
CA ARG A 103 21.25 23.55 -16.08
C ARG A 103 20.06 22.86 -16.71
N SER A 104 20.03 22.72 -18.04
CA SER A 104 18.97 22.00 -18.75
C SER A 104 18.85 20.55 -18.28
N ILE A 105 19.96 19.84 -18.12
CA ILE A 105 19.95 18.45 -17.62
C ILE A 105 19.44 18.37 -16.17
N PHE A 106 19.82 19.31 -15.30
CA PHE A 106 19.28 19.38 -13.94
C PHE A 106 17.77 19.62 -13.91
N GLU A 107 17.25 20.49 -14.77
CA GLU A 107 15.82 20.75 -14.91
C GLU A 107 15.05 19.52 -15.40
N GLU A 108 15.59 18.80 -16.37
CA GLU A 108 15.04 17.53 -16.84
C GLU A 108 14.97 16.49 -15.70
N ILE A 109 16.06 16.29 -14.96
CA ILE A 109 16.08 15.36 -13.82
C ILE A 109 15.05 15.79 -12.77
N ASN A 110 14.95 17.08 -12.47
CA ASN A 110 13.97 17.61 -11.52
C ASN A 110 12.53 17.41 -11.97
N SER A 111 12.24 17.50 -13.27
CA SER A 111 10.94 17.17 -13.84
C SER A 111 10.59 15.69 -13.67
N ILE A 112 11.56 14.78 -13.90
CA ILE A 112 11.35 13.35 -13.68
C ILE A 112 11.17 13.03 -12.19
N ILE A 113 11.88 13.73 -11.29
CA ILE A 113 11.69 13.63 -9.83
C ILE A 113 10.27 14.07 -9.43
N ASP A 114 9.73 15.12 -10.05
CA ASP A 114 8.34 15.54 -9.81
C ASP A 114 7.35 14.46 -10.27
N GLN A 115 7.58 13.85 -11.44
CA GLN A 115 6.79 12.71 -11.92
C GLN A 115 6.86 11.53 -10.95
N PHE A 116 8.06 11.18 -10.47
CA PHE A 116 8.25 10.12 -9.47
C PHE A 116 7.42 10.41 -8.22
N ASN A 117 7.48 11.64 -7.71
CA ASN A 117 6.75 12.04 -6.51
C ASN A 117 5.23 12.03 -6.72
N ALA A 118 4.74 12.33 -7.92
CA ALA A 118 3.33 12.23 -8.26
C ALA A 118 2.86 10.77 -8.32
N VAL A 119 3.61 9.88 -8.98
CA VAL A 119 3.32 8.44 -9.00
C VAL A 119 3.39 7.86 -7.58
N ARG A 120 4.33 8.33 -6.75
CA ARG A 120 4.45 7.92 -5.34
C ARG A 120 3.19 8.25 -4.56
N GLN A 121 2.66 9.46 -4.72
CA GLN A 121 1.40 9.87 -4.09
C GLN A 121 0.23 8.98 -4.55
N LYS A 122 0.18 8.63 -5.84
CA LYS A 122 -0.80 7.68 -6.37
C LYS A 122 -0.67 6.31 -5.70
N ALA A 123 0.55 5.78 -5.53
CA ALA A 123 0.80 4.52 -4.84
C ALA A 123 0.34 4.57 -3.38
N GLU A 124 0.56 5.68 -2.66
CA GLU A 124 0.08 5.86 -1.28
C GLU A 124 -1.45 5.80 -1.19
N ILE A 125 -2.15 6.43 -2.14
CA ILE A 125 -3.61 6.39 -2.22
C ILE A 125 -4.11 4.97 -2.50
N GLN A 126 -3.52 4.26 -3.45
CA GLN A 126 -3.92 2.88 -3.75
C GLN A 126 -3.65 1.94 -2.58
N TYR A 127 -2.50 2.11 -1.90
CA TYR A 127 -2.16 1.34 -0.71
C TYR A 127 -3.17 1.59 0.42
N TYR A 128 -3.57 2.85 0.63
CA TYR A 128 -4.62 3.19 1.58
C TYR A 128 -5.93 2.46 1.26
N TYR A 129 -6.37 2.48 0.00
CA TYR A 129 -7.59 1.77 -0.41
C TYR A 129 -7.50 0.26 -0.22
N LEU A 130 -6.34 -0.35 -0.48
CA LEU A 130 -6.12 -1.77 -0.20
C LEU A 130 -6.30 -2.09 1.29
N ILE A 131 -5.74 -1.27 2.19
CA ILE A 131 -5.89 -1.46 3.64
C ILE A 131 -7.34 -1.31 4.07
N VAL A 132 -8.03 -0.25 3.63
CA VAL A 132 -9.45 -0.02 3.96
C VAL A 132 -10.32 -1.17 3.46
N THR A 133 -10.07 -1.65 2.24
CA THR A 133 -10.80 -2.79 1.65
C THR A 133 -10.60 -4.06 2.48
N ARG A 134 -9.36 -4.34 2.91
CA ARG A 134 -9.07 -5.47 3.78
C ARG A 134 -9.79 -5.37 5.12
N GLU A 135 -9.79 -4.20 5.74
CA GLU A 135 -10.45 -3.98 7.03
C GLU A 135 -11.96 -4.11 6.96
N ALA A 136 -12.58 -3.60 5.89
CA ALA A 136 -14.01 -3.77 5.63
C ALA A 136 -14.40 -5.25 5.46
N LEU A 137 -13.48 -6.08 4.98
CA LEU A 137 -13.64 -7.54 4.86
C LEU A 137 -13.18 -8.31 6.13
N GLY A 138 -12.81 -7.62 7.20
CA GLY A 138 -12.40 -8.21 8.48
C GLY A 138 -10.93 -8.63 8.58
N LEU A 139 -10.11 -8.34 7.57
CA LEU A 139 -8.69 -8.68 7.52
C LEU A 139 -7.83 -7.58 8.19
N ARG A 140 -7.67 -7.66 9.51
CA ARG A 140 -7.01 -6.59 10.32
C ARG A 140 -5.49 -6.71 10.47
N ARG A 141 -4.91 -7.84 10.05
CA ARG A 141 -3.46 -8.07 10.09
C ARG A 141 -2.84 -7.67 8.76
N HIS A 142 -1.89 -6.74 8.82
CA HIS A 142 -1.35 -6.05 7.64
C HIS A 142 0.17 -6.20 7.49
N GLU A 143 0.83 -7.01 8.31
CA GLU A 143 2.29 -7.16 8.33
C GLU A 143 2.84 -7.62 6.97
N THR A 144 2.18 -8.61 6.36
CA THR A 144 2.54 -9.09 5.02
C THR A 144 2.32 -8.02 3.95
N VAL A 145 1.23 -7.25 4.04
CA VAL A 145 0.89 -6.19 3.08
C VAL A 145 1.92 -5.06 3.14
N GLN A 146 2.30 -4.64 4.35
CA GLN A 146 3.34 -3.62 4.58
C GLN A 146 4.71 -4.05 4.02
N ARG A 147 5.02 -5.36 4.10
CA ARG A 147 6.26 -5.92 3.57
C ARG A 147 6.25 -6.00 2.04
N LEU A 148 5.14 -6.46 1.44
CA LEU A 148 5.03 -6.67 0.00
C LEU A 148 4.93 -5.35 -0.78
N TYR A 149 4.12 -4.40 -0.29
CA TYR A 149 3.83 -3.16 -0.99
C TYR A 149 4.58 -1.97 -0.40
N ARG A 150 5.90 -2.12 -0.20
CA ARG A 150 6.72 -1.06 0.38
C ARG A 150 6.88 0.09 -0.62
N ILE A 151 6.31 1.24 -0.31
CA ILE A 151 6.44 2.46 -1.11
C ILE A 151 7.78 3.15 -0.79
N PRO A 152 8.61 3.51 -1.78
CA PRO A 152 9.87 4.21 -1.56
C PRO A 152 9.64 5.63 -0.97
N PRO A 153 10.65 6.24 -0.33
CA PRO A 153 10.54 7.61 0.18
C PRO A 153 10.46 8.64 -0.95
N LYS A 154 9.92 9.83 -0.63
CA LYS A 154 9.87 10.96 -1.57
C LYS A 154 11.28 11.40 -1.96
N LYS A 155 11.53 11.63 -3.25
CA LYS A 155 12.83 12.13 -3.73
C LYS A 155 12.89 13.65 -3.66
N LYS A 156 14.07 14.18 -3.33
CA LYS A 156 14.36 15.62 -3.32
C LYS A 156 14.89 16.05 -4.68
N LYS A 157 14.56 17.27 -5.09
CA LYS A 157 15.13 17.90 -6.28
C LYS A 157 16.64 18.07 -6.14
N MET A 158 17.34 17.94 -7.25
CA MET A 158 18.75 18.26 -7.36
C MET A 158 18.93 19.77 -7.48
N GLN A 159 20.00 20.28 -6.89
CA GLN A 159 20.42 21.67 -7.02
C GLN A 159 21.68 21.69 -7.88
N ALA A 160 21.75 22.60 -8.85
CA ALA A 160 22.99 22.91 -9.52
C ALA A 160 23.94 23.57 -8.50
N ILE A 161 25.19 23.12 -8.46
CA ILE A 161 26.27 23.67 -7.61
C ILE A 161 26.88 24.88 -8.32
#